data_AF-A0A2G5P649-F1
#
_entry.id   AF-A0A2G5P649-F1
#
_cell.length_a   1.000
_cell.length_b   1.000
_cell.length_c   1.000
_cell.angle_alpha   90.00
_cell.angle_beta   90.00
_cell.angle_gamma   90.00
#
_symmetry.space_group_name_H-M   'P 1'
#
loop_
_entity.id
_entity.type
_entity.pdbx_description
1 polymer ?
#
loop_
_entity_poly.entity_id
_entity_poly.type
_entity_poly.pdbx_seq_one_letter_code
_entity_poly.pdbx_strand_id
1 'polypeptide(L)'
;MINPVRAVAGLGRPQVGDVVAGLANGLFSVPGGMAYANVGGFNPVAGLYSGMVSTIVGSALSRTVLMVTTVTSALALSSRSVLTDAGLDHTDPANVAALAIVVGAVMLVFGALKFGAIMDFVSNAVMTGFTAGIAVQILAGAIGDATGYRPHSHNTIGRFVEALGQLHQWVLDTSSRPKRSPRLRRS
;
A
#
# COMPACT_ATOMS: atom_id res chain seq x y z
N MET A 1 18.65 -10.99 27.71
CA MET A 1 17.57 -10.22 28.35
C MET A 1 17.63 -8.78 27.85
N ILE A 2 16.63 -8.31 27.10
CA ILE A 2 16.56 -6.94 26.59
C ILE A 2 15.77 -6.12 27.61
N ASN A 3 16.39 -5.09 28.17
CA ASN A 3 15.78 -4.22 29.18
C ASN A 3 14.80 -3.24 28.51
N PRO A 4 13.48 -3.36 28.73
CA PRO A 4 12.48 -2.50 28.07
C PRO A 4 12.60 -1.03 28.47
N VAL A 5 13.29 -0.70 29.57
CA VAL A 5 13.44 0.68 30.08
C VAL A 5 14.41 1.51 29.23
N ARG A 6 15.38 0.89 28.53
CA ARG A 6 16.33 1.62 27.67
C ARG A 6 15.77 2.02 26.30
N ALA A 7 14.69 1.39 25.84
CA ALA A 7 14.06 1.75 24.57
C ALA A 7 13.35 3.11 24.64
N VAL A 8 12.81 3.47 25.81
CA VAL A 8 12.09 4.73 26.03
C VAL A 8 13.04 5.88 26.39
N ALA A 9 14.21 5.57 26.96
CA ALA A 9 15.20 6.57 27.40
C ALA A 9 15.95 7.30 26.27
N GLY A 10 15.79 6.87 25.01
CA GLY A 10 16.41 7.47 23.83
C GLY A 10 15.47 8.33 22.97
N LEU A 11 14.21 8.51 23.39
CA LEU A 11 13.27 9.40 22.69
C LEU A 11 13.71 10.85 22.93
N GLY A 12 14.47 11.39 21.98
CA GLY A 12 14.73 12.81 21.90
C GLY A 12 13.42 13.60 21.95
N ARG A 13 13.47 14.85 22.42
CA ARG A 13 12.28 15.71 22.50
C ARG A 13 11.65 15.77 21.10
N PRO A 14 10.34 15.52 20.94
CA PRO A 14 9.69 15.56 19.64
C PRO A 14 9.94 16.92 19.02
N GLN A 15 10.58 16.93 17.85
CA GLN A 15 10.84 18.17 17.14
C GLN A 15 9.58 18.58 16.40
N VAL A 16 9.42 19.89 16.15
CA VAL A 16 8.30 20.40 15.34
C VAL A 16 8.25 19.70 13.97
N GLY A 17 9.41 19.33 13.42
CA GLY A 17 9.52 18.54 12.20
C GLY A 17 8.85 17.16 12.29
N ASP A 18 8.95 16.45 13.42
CA ASP A 18 8.34 15.13 13.59
C ASP A 18 6.81 15.22 13.64
N VAL A 19 6.29 16.28 14.26
CA VAL A 19 4.84 16.54 14.33
C VAL A 19 4.29 16.88 12.95
N VAL A 20 4.97 17.74 12.20
CA VAL A 20 4.56 18.11 10.84
C VAL A 20 4.65 16.91 9.89
N ALA A 21 5.73 16.11 9.98
CA ALA A 21 5.89 14.91 9.17
C ALA A 21 4.81 13.85 9.50
N GLY A 22 4.52 13.64 10.78
CA GLY A 22 3.46 12.73 11.23
C GLY A 22 2.07 13.15 10.74
N LEU A 23 1.74 14.45 10.82
CA LEU A 23 0.49 14.99 10.31
C LEU A 23 0.38 14.87 8.78
N ALA A 24 1.43 15.24 8.05
CA ALA A 24 1.46 15.15 6.60
C ALA A 24 1.29 13.70 6.12
N ASN A 25 2.02 12.76 6.73
CA ASN A 25 1.91 11.35 6.42
C ASN A 25 0.54 10.77 6.81
N GLY A 26 0.00 11.18 7.97
CA GLY A 26 -1.34 10.79 8.42
C GLY A 26 -2.43 11.22 7.44
N LEU A 27 -2.40 12.48 6.98
CA LEU A 27 -3.33 12.98 5.97
C LEU A 27 -3.20 12.23 4.64
N PHE A 28 -1.97 11.91 4.21
CA PHE A 28 -1.73 11.16 2.97
C PHE A 28 -2.19 9.69 3.06
N SER A 29 -2.09 9.07 4.24
CA SER A 29 -2.46 7.66 4.44
C SER A 29 -3.97 7.43 4.33
N VAL A 30 -4.83 8.44 4.56
CA VAL A 30 -6.29 8.30 4.47
C VAL A 30 -6.73 7.93 3.05
N PRO A 31 -6.48 8.76 2.00
CA PRO A 31 -6.85 8.40 0.63
C PRO A 31 -6.07 7.19 0.12
N GLY A 32 -4.78 7.05 0.49
CA GLY A 32 -3.95 5.91 0.08
C GLY A 32 -4.52 4.57 0.55
N GLY A 33 -4.84 4.46 1.84
CA GLY A 33 -5.41 3.24 2.42
C GLY A 33 -6.76 2.86 1.82
N MET A 34 -7.62 3.86 1.57
CA MET A 34 -8.93 3.65 0.91
C MET A 34 -8.76 3.20 -0.54
N ALA A 35 -7.83 3.79 -1.28
CA ALA A 35 -7.55 3.41 -2.66
C ALA A 35 -7.00 1.98 -2.75
N TYR A 36 -6.05 1.60 -1.90
CA TYR A 36 -5.47 0.26 -1.92
C TYR A 36 -6.48 -0.83 -1.55
N ALA A 37 -7.37 -0.57 -0.58
CA ALA A 37 -8.45 -1.50 -0.26
C ALA A 37 -9.43 -1.68 -1.43
N ASN A 38 -9.79 -0.58 -2.10
CA ASN A 38 -10.68 -0.60 -3.27
C ASN A 38 -10.07 -1.39 -4.45
N VAL A 39 -8.77 -1.24 -4.70
CA VAL A 39 -8.05 -2.02 -5.73
C VAL A 39 -8.12 -3.52 -5.45
N GLY A 40 -8.10 -3.92 -4.17
CA GLY A 40 -8.31 -5.31 -3.75
C GLY A 40 -9.76 -5.79 -3.77
N GLY A 41 -10.73 -4.93 -4.09
CA GLY A 41 -12.16 -5.26 -4.03
C GLY A 41 -12.76 -5.27 -2.61
N PHE A 42 -12.03 -4.77 -1.60
CA PHE A 42 -12.52 -4.67 -0.22
C PHE A 42 -13.25 -3.35 0.02
N ASN A 43 -14.02 -3.29 1.11
CA ASN A 43 -14.64 -2.05 1.56
C ASN A 43 -13.55 -1.00 1.90
N PRO A 44 -13.56 0.20 1.27
CA PRO A 44 -12.57 1.24 1.55
C PRO A 44 -12.48 1.65 3.03
N VAL A 45 -13.61 1.58 3.75
CA VAL A 45 -13.67 1.88 5.18
C VAL A 45 -12.87 0.87 6.00
N ALA A 46 -12.86 -0.40 5.60
CA ALA A 46 -12.06 -1.43 6.25
C ALA A 46 -10.55 -1.20 6.04
N GLY A 47 -10.15 -0.70 4.87
CA GLY A 47 -8.77 -0.29 4.60
C GLY A 47 -8.29 0.83 5.51
N LEU A 48 -9.16 1.82 5.74
CA LEU A 48 -8.88 2.93 6.64
C LEU A 48 -8.71 2.47 8.10
N TYR A 49 -9.62 1.60 8.59
CA TYR A 49 -9.50 1.02 9.93
C TYR A 49 -8.24 0.17 10.08
N SER A 50 -7.94 -0.68 9.09
CA SER A 50 -6.75 -1.51 9.11
C SER A 50 -5.48 -0.66 9.17
N GLY A 51 -5.38 0.41 8.38
CA GLY A 51 -4.22 1.30 8.37
C GLY A 51 -4.03 2.07 9.68
N MET A 52 -5.11 2.57 10.29
CA MET A 52 -5.04 3.24 11.59
C MET A 52 -4.57 2.29 12.69
N VAL A 53 -5.20 1.12 12.80
CA VAL A 53 -4.86 0.14 13.83
C VAL A 53 -3.44 -0.39 13.63
N SER A 54 -3.04 -0.71 12.39
CA SER A 54 -1.69 -1.19 12.10
C SER A 54 -0.62 -0.14 12.36
N THR A 55 -0.91 1.14 12.16
CA THR A 55 0.04 2.23 12.43
C THR A 55 0.22 2.42 13.94
N ILE A 56 -0.86 2.41 14.72
CA ILE A 56 -0.80 2.53 16.19
C ILE A 56 -0.07 1.33 16.80
N VAL A 57 -0.45 0.11 16.42
CA VAL A 57 0.20 -1.11 16.91
C VAL A 57 1.65 -1.19 16.41
N GLY A 58 1.88 -0.90 15.13
CA GLY A 58 3.20 -0.95 14.51
C GLY A 58 4.18 0.05 15.12
N SER A 59 3.77 1.29 15.36
CA SER A 59 4.61 2.29 16.04
C SER A 59 4.96 1.92 17.48
N ALA A 60 4.06 1.26 18.21
CA ALA A 60 4.32 0.80 19.58
C ALA A 60 5.30 -0.38 19.64
N LEU A 61 5.25 -1.30 18.67
CA LEU A 61 6.12 -2.48 18.60
C LEU A 61 7.38 -2.29 17.75
N SER A 62 7.44 -1.24 16.92
CA SER A 62 8.57 -0.97 16.04
C SER A 62 9.83 -0.59 16.84
N ARG A 63 10.97 -1.09 16.39
CA ARG A 63 12.29 -0.70 16.91
C ARG A 63 12.86 0.54 16.20
N THR A 64 12.24 0.97 15.10
CA THR A 64 12.72 2.04 14.24
C THR A 64 11.73 3.19 14.22
N VAL A 65 12.22 4.40 14.47
CA VAL A 65 11.42 5.64 14.58
C VAL A 65 10.81 6.06 13.23
N LEU A 66 11.38 5.61 12.11
CA LEU A 66 10.96 5.99 10.75
C LEU A 66 10.04 4.97 10.07
N MET A 67 9.70 3.86 10.73
CA MET A 67 8.91 2.79 10.11
C MET A 67 7.41 3.09 10.20
N VAL A 68 6.75 3.08 9.03
CA VAL A 68 5.29 3.27 8.92
C VAL A 68 4.66 2.00 8.36
N THR A 69 3.65 1.48 9.05
CA THR A 69 2.96 0.23 8.70
C THR A 69 1.51 0.51 8.28
N THR A 70 1.22 0.33 6.99
CA THR A 70 -0.12 0.55 6.43
C THR A 70 -0.47 -0.51 5.38
N VAL A 71 -1.72 -0.49 4.92
CA VAL A 71 -2.21 -1.36 3.85
C VAL A 71 -1.55 -0.95 2.53
N THR A 72 -1.10 -1.93 1.75
CA THR A 72 -0.51 -1.70 0.42
C THR A 72 -1.34 -2.40 -0.66
N SER A 73 -1.21 -1.96 -1.90
CA SER A 73 -1.86 -2.60 -3.05
C SER A 73 -1.49 -4.08 -3.18
N ALA A 74 -0.23 -4.43 -2.92
CA ALA A 74 0.26 -5.81 -2.97
C ALA A 74 -0.41 -6.69 -1.90
N LEU A 75 -0.55 -6.18 -0.67
CA LEU A 75 -1.28 -6.88 0.40
C LEU A 75 -2.75 -7.07 0.04
N ALA A 76 -3.40 -6.04 -0.50
CA ALA A 76 -4.80 -6.11 -0.90
C ALA A 76 -5.02 -7.14 -2.03
N LEU A 77 -4.22 -7.09 -3.10
CA LEU A 77 -4.34 -8.05 -4.21
C LEU A 77 -4.06 -9.49 -3.77
N SER A 78 -3.02 -9.69 -2.96
CA SER A 78 -2.65 -11.02 -2.48
C SER A 78 -3.72 -11.61 -1.57
N SER A 79 -4.26 -10.82 -0.63
CA SER A 79 -5.37 -11.26 0.23
C SER A 79 -6.61 -11.64 -0.56
N ARG A 80 -6.95 -10.87 -1.60
CA ARG A 80 -8.06 -11.22 -2.50
C ARG A 80 -7.79 -12.54 -3.21
N SER A 81 -6.60 -12.73 -3.76
CA SER A 81 -6.21 -13.97 -4.44
C SER A 81 -6.36 -15.16 -3.52
N VAL A 82 -5.80 -15.09 -2.30
CA VAL A 82 -5.85 -16.18 -1.31
C VAL A 82 -7.29 -16.52 -0.91
N LEU A 83 -8.16 -15.52 -0.69
CA LEU A 83 -9.57 -15.79 -0.37
C LEU A 83 -10.30 -16.43 -1.55
N THR A 84 -10.03 -15.95 -2.76
CA THR A 84 -10.67 -16.47 -3.98
C THR A 84 -10.24 -17.92 -4.24
N ASP A 85 -8.95 -18.23 -4.08
CA ASP A 85 -8.42 -19.59 -4.22
C ASP A 85 -8.96 -20.55 -3.15
N ALA A 86 -9.25 -20.03 -1.95
CA ALA A 86 -9.91 -20.78 -0.89
C ALA A 86 -11.44 -20.94 -1.08
N GLY A 87 -12.01 -20.35 -2.13
CA GLY A 87 -13.46 -20.35 -2.39
C GLY A 87 -14.27 -19.49 -1.40
N LEU A 88 -13.61 -18.57 -0.69
CA LEU A 88 -14.21 -17.70 0.30
C LEU A 88 -14.55 -16.34 -0.30
N ASP A 89 -15.68 -15.76 0.12
CA ASP A 89 -16.08 -14.42 -0.29
C ASP A 89 -15.19 -13.37 0.39
N HIS A 90 -14.52 -12.53 -0.40
CA HIS A 90 -13.68 -11.43 0.07
C HIS A 90 -14.47 -10.22 0.56
N THR A 91 -15.77 -10.16 0.27
CA THR A 91 -16.66 -9.11 0.78
C THR A 91 -17.16 -9.40 2.19
N ASP A 92 -17.08 -10.65 2.64
CA ASP A 92 -17.46 -11.06 3.99
C ASP A 92 -16.36 -10.65 5.00
N PRO A 93 -16.66 -9.76 5.96
CA PRO A 93 -15.70 -9.34 6.98
C PRO A 93 -15.21 -10.49 7.87
N ALA A 94 -15.99 -11.57 8.05
CA ALA A 94 -15.58 -12.72 8.83
C ALA A 94 -14.42 -13.49 8.17
N ASN A 95 -14.48 -13.67 6.85
CA ASN A 95 -13.42 -14.34 6.08
C ASN A 95 -12.12 -13.53 6.09
N VAL A 96 -12.23 -12.21 5.93
CA VAL A 96 -11.08 -11.31 5.98
C VAL A 96 -10.46 -11.27 7.37
N ALA A 97 -11.27 -11.27 8.43
CA ALA A 97 -10.78 -11.34 9.80
C ALA A 97 -10.09 -12.69 10.10
N ALA A 98 -10.67 -13.80 9.64
CA ALA A 98 -10.06 -15.12 9.77
C ALA A 98 -8.70 -15.19 9.07
N LEU A 99 -8.60 -14.69 7.84
CA LEU A 99 -7.32 -14.59 7.13
C LEU A 99 -6.31 -13.73 7.91
N ALA A 100 -6.72 -12.56 8.39
CA ALA A 100 -5.85 -11.67 9.15
C ALA A 100 -5.31 -12.33 10.43
N ILE A 101 -6.14 -13.11 11.13
CA ILE A 101 -5.74 -13.87 12.31
C ILE A 101 -4.73 -14.95 11.95
N VAL A 102 -4.98 -15.72 10.89
CA VAL A 102 -4.06 -16.78 10.44
C VAL A 102 -2.71 -16.19 10.00
N VAL A 103 -2.73 -15.13 9.19
CA VAL A 103 -1.52 -14.43 8.76
C VAL A 103 -0.77 -13.86 9.97
N GLY A 104 -1.47 -13.24 10.91
CA GLY A 104 -0.89 -12.74 12.15
C GLY A 104 -0.26 -13.84 13.01
N ALA A 105 -0.92 -14.98 13.15
CA ALA A 105 -0.38 -16.14 13.87
C ALA A 105 0.89 -16.69 13.19
N VAL A 106 0.88 -16.83 11.86
CA VAL A 106 2.05 -17.25 11.09
C VAL A 106 3.20 -16.25 11.24
N MET A 107 2.92 -14.94 11.18
CA MET A 107 3.92 -13.90 11.42
C MET A 107 4.50 -13.95 12.84
N LEU A 108 3.68 -14.23 13.85
CA LEU A 108 4.15 -14.40 15.23
C LEU A 108 5.06 -15.63 15.38
N VAL A 109 4.71 -16.75 14.72
CA VAL A 109 5.55 -17.96 14.70
C VAL A 109 6.89 -17.67 14.03
N PHE A 110 6.90 -17.00 12.86
CA PHE A 110 8.15 -16.61 12.20
C PHE A 110 8.98 -15.63 13.04
N GLY A 111 8.33 -14.70 13.75
CA GLY A 111 8.97 -13.81 14.70
C GLY A 111 9.62 -14.56 15.87
N ALA A 112 8.92 -15.54 16.44
CA ALA A 112 9.43 -16.37 17.53
C ALA A 112 10.61 -17.26 17.09
N LEU A 113 10.57 -17.78 15.87
CA LEU A 113 11.65 -18.54 15.24
C LEU A 113 12.85 -17.67 14.82
N LYS A 114 12.78 -16.34 15.02
CA LYS A 114 13.81 -15.36 14.63
C LYS A 114 14.24 -15.48 13.16
N PHE A 115 13.28 -15.77 12.28
CA PHE A 115 13.52 -15.78 10.82
C PHE A 115 13.99 -14.42 10.28
N GLY A 116 13.85 -13.33 11.05
CA GLY A 116 14.46 -12.04 10.74
C GLY A 116 15.98 -12.11 10.53
N ALA A 117 16.69 -13.00 11.24
CA ALA A 117 18.13 -13.18 11.04
C ALA A 117 18.49 -13.76 9.66
N ILE A 118 17.54 -14.44 9.00
CA ILE A 118 17.72 -14.95 7.63
C ILE A 118 17.54 -13.81 6.62
N MET A 119 16.69 -12.81 6.91
CA MET A 119 16.53 -11.63 6.05
C MET A 119 17.75 -10.72 6.03
N ASP A 120 18.59 -10.75 7.07
CA ASP A 120 19.88 -10.04 7.07
C ASP A 120 20.86 -10.59 6.02
N PHE A 121 20.62 -11.80 5.48
CA PHE A 121 21.43 -12.39 4.40
C PHE A 121 20.96 -12.01 2.98
N VAL A 122 19.92 -11.18 2.85
CA VAL A 122 19.53 -10.65 1.55
C VAL A 122 20.67 -9.76 1.02
N SER A 123 21.28 -10.18 -0.08
CA SER A 123 22.40 -9.46 -0.68
C SER A 123 22.01 -8.03 -1.05
N ASN A 124 22.94 -7.08 -0.84
CA ASN A 124 22.77 -5.69 -1.24
C ASN A 124 22.34 -5.56 -2.71
N ALA A 125 22.78 -6.46 -3.60
CA ALA A 125 22.41 -6.46 -5.01
C ALA A 125 20.92 -6.74 -5.27
N VAL A 126 20.28 -7.59 -4.44
CA VAL A 126 18.84 -7.89 -4.57
C VAL A 126 18.02 -6.70 -4.09
N MET A 127 18.45 -6.09 -2.97
CA MET A 127 17.77 -4.92 -2.43
C MET A 127 17.84 -3.73 -3.39
N THR A 128 19.01 -3.47 -4.00
CA THR A 128 19.15 -2.40 -5.01
C THR A 128 18.33 -2.69 -6.27
N GLY A 129 18.29 -3.94 -6.75
CA GLY A 129 17.45 -4.35 -7.88
C GLY A 129 15.96 -4.18 -7.60
N PHE A 130 15.50 -4.54 -6.40
CA PHE A 130 14.11 -4.37 -5.98
C PHE A 130 13.73 -2.89 -5.87
N THR A 131 14.55 -2.06 -5.23
CA THR A 131 14.31 -0.62 -5.13
C THR A 131 14.32 0.05 -6.51
N ALA A 132 15.22 -0.35 -7.41
CA ALA A 132 15.22 0.13 -8.80
C ALA A 132 13.94 -0.28 -9.54
N GLY A 133 13.46 -1.51 -9.34
CA GLY A 133 12.18 -1.98 -9.89
C GLY A 133 10.99 -1.16 -9.38
N ILE A 134 10.94 -0.85 -8.08
CA ILE A 134 9.92 0.04 -7.50
C ILE A 134 10.00 1.44 -8.10
N ALA A 135 11.20 2.01 -8.25
CA ALA A 135 11.38 3.35 -8.83
C ALA A 135 10.84 3.41 -10.26
N VAL A 136 11.13 2.38 -11.08
CA VAL A 136 10.58 2.24 -12.44
C VAL A 136 9.06 2.08 -12.41
N GLN A 137 8.53 1.26 -11.50
CA GLN A 137 7.08 1.06 -11.34
C GLN A 137 6.35 2.36 -10.97
N ILE A 138 6.93 3.17 -10.08
CA ILE A 138 6.39 4.49 -9.71
C ILE A 138 6.44 5.44 -10.90
N LEU A 139 7.56 5.49 -11.63
CA LEU A 139 7.70 6.34 -12.82
C LEU A 139 6.68 5.95 -13.91
N ALA A 140 6.47 4.66 -14.12
CA ALA A 140 5.44 4.16 -15.03
C ALA A 140 4.03 4.59 -14.60
N GLY A 141 3.75 4.58 -13.29
CA GLY A 141 2.50 5.09 -12.71
C GLY A 141 2.31 6.59 -12.97
N ALA A 142 3.35 7.39 -12.73
CA ALA A 142 3.33 8.83 -12.97
C ALA A 142 3.12 9.19 -14.45
N ILE A 143 3.70 8.42 -15.38
CA ILE A 143 3.49 8.60 -16.82
C ILE A 143 2.04 8.26 -17.21
N GLY A 144 1.46 7.20 -16.65
CA GLY A 144 0.04 6.85 -16.88
C GLY A 144 -0.92 7.94 -16.41
N ASP A 145 -0.66 8.55 -15.26
CA ASP A 145 -1.49 9.62 -14.70
C ASP A 145 -1.31 10.95 -15.46
N ALA A 146 -0.12 11.23 -16.01
CA ALA A 146 0.16 12.43 -16.79
C ALA A 146 -0.37 12.37 -18.25
N THR A 147 -0.63 11.17 -18.78
CA THR A 147 -1.02 10.97 -20.20
C THR A 147 -2.51 10.74 -20.42
N GLY A 148 -3.30 10.55 -19.36
CA GLY A 148 -4.75 10.33 -19.46
C GLY A 148 -5.16 9.04 -20.20
N TYR A 149 -4.21 8.19 -20.59
CA TYR A 149 -4.48 6.96 -21.30
C TYR A 149 -4.79 5.86 -20.29
N ARG A 150 -5.98 5.25 -20.38
CA ARG A 150 -6.39 4.07 -19.60
C ARG A 150 -6.17 2.81 -20.46
N PRO A 151 -5.01 2.13 -20.38
CA PRO A 151 -4.74 1.00 -21.24
C PRO A 151 -5.51 -0.23 -20.73
N HIS A 152 -6.31 -0.82 -21.60
CA HIS A 152 -7.11 -2.02 -21.36
C HIS A 152 -6.30 -3.31 -21.60
N SER A 153 -5.03 -3.37 -21.16
CA SER A 153 -4.16 -4.55 -21.39
C SER A 153 -3.43 -5.00 -20.11
N HIS A 154 -3.41 -6.32 -19.92
CA HIS A 154 -3.05 -7.06 -18.70
C HIS A 154 -1.53 -7.26 -18.51
N ASN A 155 -0.68 -6.48 -19.19
CA ASN A 155 0.79 -6.62 -19.12
C ASN A 155 1.53 -5.28 -19.22
N THR A 156 2.39 -5.01 -18.24
CA THR A 156 3.19 -3.77 -18.10
C THR A 156 4.10 -3.52 -19.31
N ILE A 157 4.67 -4.57 -19.91
CA ILE A 157 5.55 -4.47 -21.09
C ILE A 157 4.76 -4.08 -22.35
N GLY A 158 3.53 -4.58 -22.50
CA GLY A 158 2.64 -4.20 -23.61
C GLY A 158 2.26 -2.72 -23.57
N ARG A 159 2.03 -2.18 -22.37
CA ARG A 159 1.74 -0.76 -22.17
C ARG A 159 2.90 0.16 -22.56
N PHE A 160 4.15 -0.25 -22.30
CA PHE A 160 5.32 0.53 -22.67
C PHE A 160 5.54 0.58 -24.19
N VAL A 161 5.38 -0.53 -24.89
CA VAL A 161 5.55 -0.60 -26.36
C VAL A 161 4.42 0.15 -27.07
N GLU A 162 3.19 0.07 -26.56
CA GLU A 162 2.03 0.77 -27.12
C GLU A 162 2.08 2.28 -26.86
N ALA A 163 2.55 2.71 -25.68
CA ALA A 163 2.77 4.13 -25.36
C ALA A 163 3.88 4.77 -26.23
N LEU A 164 4.91 4.00 -26.60
CA LEU A 164 5.95 4.44 -27.54
C LEU A 164 5.44 4.48 -28.99
N GLY A 165 4.57 3.54 -29.38
CA GLY A 165 3.98 3.47 -30.72
C GLY A 165 2.96 4.58 -31.03
N GLN A 166 2.32 5.16 -30.00
CA GLN A 166 1.27 6.18 -30.14
C GLN A 166 1.72 7.60 -29.74
N LEU A 167 3.01 7.92 -29.97
CA LEU A 167 3.57 9.28 -29.80
C LEU A 167 2.80 10.39 -30.54
N HIS A 168 1.93 10.07 -31.49
CA HIS A 168 1.14 11.04 -32.26
C HIS A 168 -0.21 11.43 -31.62
N GLN A 169 -0.69 10.74 -30.58
CA GLN A 169 -1.99 11.01 -29.94
C GLN A 169 -1.86 11.64 -28.55
N TRP A 170 -0.71 12.25 -28.23
CA TRP A 170 -0.50 12.98 -26.98
C TRP A 170 -1.38 14.24 -26.95
N VAL A 171 -2.63 14.04 -26.56
CA VAL A 171 -3.55 15.11 -26.19
C VAL A 171 -3.16 15.54 -24.78
N LEU A 172 -2.49 16.69 -24.70
CA LEU A 172 -2.39 17.48 -23.47
C LEU A 172 -3.82 17.87 -23.07
N ASP A 173 -4.51 17.06 -22.28
CA ASP A 173 -5.84 17.41 -21.77
C ASP A 173 -5.69 18.45 -20.65
N THR A 174 -5.53 19.71 -21.06
CA THR A 174 -5.56 20.87 -20.19
C THR A 174 -6.99 21.30 -19.83
N SER A 175 -8.00 20.43 -19.95
CA SER A 175 -9.40 20.78 -19.69
C SER A 175 -10.03 19.97 -18.56
N SER A 176 -9.65 20.34 -17.34
CA SER A 176 -10.44 20.10 -16.14
C SER A 176 -11.88 20.63 -16.30
N ARG A 177 -12.79 19.77 -16.76
CA ARG A 177 -14.23 19.99 -16.61
C ARG A 177 -14.85 18.88 -15.75
N PRO A 178 -15.46 19.22 -14.60
CA PRO A 178 -16.13 18.24 -13.78
C PRO A 178 -17.32 17.66 -14.56
N LYS A 179 -17.33 16.34 -14.73
CA LYS A 179 -18.41 15.58 -15.36
C LYS A 179 -19.69 15.80 -14.54
N ARG A 180 -20.55 16.73 -14.95
CA ARG A 180 -21.91 16.89 -14.41
C ARG A 180 -22.68 15.58 -14.64
N SER A 181 -23.10 14.96 -13.54
CA SER A 181 -24.03 13.82 -13.51
C SER A 181 -25.33 14.17 -14.27
N PRO A 182 -25.83 13.32 -15.18
CA PRO A 182 -27.11 13.54 -15.82
C PRO A 182 -28.21 13.44 -14.75
N ARG A 183 -28.96 14.52 -14.56
CA ARG A 183 -30.23 14.53 -13.82
C ARG A 183 -31.17 13.53 -14.49
N LEU A 184 -31.40 12.39 -13.84
CA LEU A 184 -32.50 11.49 -14.18
C LEU A 184 -33.80 12.18 -13.78
N ARG A 185 -34.39 12.84 -14.77
CA ARG A 185 -35.78 13.27 -14.84
C ARG A 185 -36.64 12.00 -14.78
N ARG A 186 -37.32 11.75 -13.66
CA ARG A 186 -38.47 10.84 -13.63
C ARG A 186 -39.74 11.65 -13.37
N SER A 187 -40.67 11.41 -14.29
CA SER A 187 -42.09 11.74 -14.33
C SER A 187 -42.82 11.42 -13.03
#